data_AF-A0A2T8HNP6-F1
#
_entry.id   AF-A0A2T8HNP6-F1
#
_cell.length_a   1.000
_cell.length_b   1.000
_cell.length_c   1.000
_cell.angle_alpha   90.00
_cell.angle_beta   90.00
_cell.angle_gamma   90.00
#
_symmetry.space_group_name_H-M   'P 1'
#
loop_
_entity.id
_entity.type
_entity.pdbx_description
1 polymer ?
#
loop_
_entity_poly.entity_id
_entity_poly.type
_entity_poly.pdbx_seq_one_letter_code
_entity_poly.pdbx_strand_id
1 'polypeptide(L)' 'MGFTKTQQAIMDLLHEQQKALCADDIFLQLNPGRKCYSYAAVYNNINQLCREGILTAEKLDEERRRAIKINV' A
#
# COMPACT_ATOMS: atom_id res chain seq x y z
N MET A 1 14.31 13.80 -1.43
CA MET A 1 14.38 12.45 -0.84
C MET A 1 13.62 11.52 -1.77
N GLY A 2 14.25 10.45 -2.25
CA GLY A 2 13.60 9.50 -3.16
C GLY A 2 12.83 8.42 -2.40
N PHE A 3 11.80 7.86 -3.03
CA PHE A 3 11.06 6.73 -2.49
C PHE A 3 11.96 5.51 -2.33
N THR A 4 11.72 4.73 -1.26
CA THR A 4 12.37 3.41 -1.13
C THR A 4 11.83 2.45 -2.20
N LYS A 5 12.58 1.38 -2.51
CA LYS A 5 12.12 0.35 -3.46
C LYS A 5 10.73 -0.21 -3.09
N THR A 6 10.46 -0.37 -1.79
CA THR A 6 9.17 -0.84 -1.28
C THR A 6 8.07 0.20 -1.49
N GLN A 7 8.34 1.49 -1.21
CA GLN A 7 7.37 2.56 -1.46
C GLN A 7 7.03 2.66 -2.94
N GLN A 8 8.06 2.63 -3.81
CA GLN A 8 7.89 2.66 -5.25
C GLN A 8 7.02 1.48 -5.71
N ALA A 9 7.27 0.27 -5.22
CA ALA A 9 6.47 -0.92 -5.56
C ALA A 9 5.02 -0.82 -5.07
N ILE A 10 4.77 -0.27 -3.88
CA ILE A 10 3.41 -0.03 -3.37
C ILE A 10 2.67 0.97 -4.27
N MET A 11 3.34 2.06 -4.66
CA MET A 11 2.75 3.08 -5.53
C MET A 11 2.45 2.54 -6.91
N ASP A 12 3.39 1.80 -7.50
CA ASP A 12 3.25 1.18 -8.82
C ASP A 12 2.07 0.19 -8.84
N LEU A 13 1.96 -0.65 -7.80
CA LEU A 13 0.83 -1.57 -7.63
C LEU A 13 -0.52 -0.84 -7.56
N LEU A 14 -0.60 0.21 -6.73
CA LEU A 14 -1.84 0.99 -6.58
C LEU A 14 -2.21 1.73 -7.87
N HIS A 15 -1.20 2.18 -8.62
CA HIS A 15 -1.37 2.84 -9.92
C HIS A 15 -1.83 1.85 -11.00
N GLU A 16 -1.22 0.66 -11.08
CA GLU A 16 -1.57 -0.38 -12.06
C GLU A 16 -3.00 -0.90 -11.83
N GLN A 17 -3.37 -1.12 -10.58
CA GLN A 17 -4.69 -1.67 -10.23
C GLN A 17 -5.83 -0.64 -10.39
N GLN A 18 -5.50 0.67 -10.39
CA GLN A 18 -6.46 1.79 -10.42
C GLN A 18 -7.63 1.63 -9.42
N LYS A 19 -7.38 0.91 -8.33
CA LYS A 19 -8.38 0.50 -7.34
C LYS A 19 -7.83 0.68 -5.95
N ALA A 20 -8.75 0.92 -5.03
CA ALA A 20 -8.43 0.94 -3.62
C ALA A 20 -8.14 -0.49 -3.16
N LEU A 21 -6.96 -0.71 -2.58
CA LEU A 21 -6.56 -2.01 -2.04
C LEU A 21 -6.39 -1.94 -0.54
N CYS A 22 -6.65 -3.05 0.14
CA CYS A 22 -6.33 -3.16 1.55
C CYS A 22 -4.82 -3.39 1.73
N ALA A 23 -4.28 -3.04 2.89
CA ALA A 23 -2.87 -3.30 3.20
C ALA A 23 -2.48 -4.79 3.08
N ASP A 24 -3.43 -5.69 3.35
CA ASP A 24 -3.24 -7.13 3.20
C ASP A 24 -3.14 -7.54 1.73
N ASP A 25 -4.05 -7.07 0.88
CA ASP A 25 -3.98 -7.26 -0.57
C ASP A 25 -2.69 -6.72 -1.17
N ILE A 26 -2.26 -5.53 -0.75
CA ILE A 26 -0.98 -4.95 -1.19
C ILE A 26 0.17 -5.87 -0.81
N PHE A 27 0.18 -6.39 0.42
CA PHE A 27 1.21 -7.33 0.86
C PHE A 27 1.20 -8.62 0.04
N LEU A 28 0.02 -9.20 -0.22
CA LEU A 28 -0.13 -10.42 -1.00
C LEU A 28 0.33 -10.22 -2.45
N GLN A 29 -0.08 -9.12 -3.08
CA GLN A 29 0.26 -8.81 -4.47
C GLN A 29 1.71 -8.40 -4.66
N LEU A 30 2.36 -7.82 -3.65
CA LEU A 30 3.81 -7.54 -3.69
C LEU A 30 4.68 -8.79 -3.47
N ASN A 31 4.10 -9.91 -3.05
CA ASN A 31 4.82 -11.15 -2.77
C ASN A 31 4.23 -12.38 -3.50
N PRO A 32 4.05 -12.35 -4.85
CA PRO A 32 3.54 -13.49 -5.57
C PRO A 32 4.66 -14.56 -5.67
N GLY A 33 4.60 -15.56 -4.80
CA GLY A 33 5.45 -16.76 -4.87
C GLY A 33 6.81 -16.70 -4.14
N ARG A 34 7.40 -15.53 -3.87
CA ARG A 34 8.54 -15.37 -2.93
C ARG A 34 8.35 -14.14 -2.05
N LYS A 35 8.52 -14.30 -0.74
CA LYS A 35 8.47 -13.20 0.23
C LYS A 35 9.70 -12.30 0.07
N CYS A 36 9.57 -11.22 -0.70
CA CYS A 36 10.57 -10.16 -0.82
C CYS A 36 10.36 -9.04 0.21
N TYR A 37 9.11 -8.82 0.64
CA TYR A 37 8.74 -7.78 1.59
C TYR A 37 8.09 -8.39 2.83
N SER A 38 8.49 -7.93 4.03
CA SER A 38 7.81 -8.31 5.27
C SER A 38 6.51 -7.53 5.44
N TYR A 39 5.50 -8.14 6.06
CA TYR A 39 4.21 -7.47 6.33
C TYR A 39 4.39 -6.16 7.09
N ALA A 40 5.20 -6.17 8.15
CA ALA A 40 5.52 -4.97 8.92
C ALA A 40 6.18 -3.88 8.08
N ALA A 41 7.03 -4.25 7.12
CA ALA A 41 7.67 -3.30 6.21
C ALA A 41 6.63 -2.66 5.28
N VAL A 42 5.74 -3.46 4.68
CA VAL A 42 4.65 -2.94 3.84
C VAL A 42 3.76 -2.00 4.64
N TYR A 43 3.32 -2.39 5.83
CA TYR A 43 2.45 -1.58 6.67
C TYR A 43 3.11 -0.26 7.12
N ASN A 44 4.40 -0.31 7.49
CA ASN A 44 5.14 0.88 7.87
C ASN A 44 5.29 1.87 6.70
N ASN A 45 5.60 1.36 5.49
CA ASN A 45 5.72 2.20 4.30
C ASN A 45 4.37 2.80 3.89
N ILE A 46 3.26 2.03 3.96
CA ILE A 46 1.91 2.56 3.72
C ILE A 46 1.59 3.69 4.70
N ASN A 47 1.82 3.48 6.00
CA ASN A 47 1.58 4.51 7.02
C ASN A 47 2.43 5.76 6.78
N GLN A 48 3.69 5.59 6.39
CA GLN A 48 4.56 6.70 6.05
C GLN A 48 4.02 7.48 4.85
N LEU A 49 3.68 6.80 3.76
CA LEU A 49 3.10 7.43 2.56
C LEU A 49 1.76 8.13 2.85
N CYS A 50 0.95 7.59 3.77
CA CYS A 50 -0.25 8.27 4.25
C CYS A 50 0.06 9.54 5.05
N ARG A 51 1.10 9.51 5.91
CA ARG A 51 1.54 10.70 6.65
C ARG A 51 2.11 11.77 5.73
N GLU A 52 2.73 11.38 4.63
CA GLU A 52 3.24 12.28 3.60
C GLU A 52 2.14 12.83 2.67
N GLY A 53 0.89 12.37 2.82
CA GLY A 53 -0.25 12.83 2.01
C GLY A 53 -0.28 12.25 0.58
N ILE A 54 0.56 11.23 0.32
CA ILE A 54 0.69 10.57 -0.99
C ILE A 54 -0.38 9.49 -1.15
N LEU A 55 -0.68 8.77 -0.07
CA LEU A 55 -1.74 7.77 -0.02
C LEU A 55 -2.86 8.21 0.92
N THR A 56 -4.09 7.87 0.58
CA THR A 56 -5.25 8.08 1.44
C THR A 56 -5.77 6.73 1.90
N ALA A 57 -5.95 6.57 3.21
CA ALA A 57 -6.53 5.38 3.81
C ALA A 57 -7.99 5.67 4.20
N GLU A 58 -8.94 5.25 3.36
CA GLU A 58 -10.37 5.36 3.65
C GLU A 58 -10.84 4.13 4.43
N LYS A 59 -11.71 4.33 5.44
CA LYS A 59 -12.32 3.21 6.14
C LYS A 59 -13.43 2.63 5.27
N LEU A 60 -13.40 1.32 5.05
CA LEU A 60 -14.54 0.57 4.51
C LEU A 60 -15.44 0.20 5.70
N ASP A 61 -16.66 0.72 5.71
CA ASP A 61 -17.64 0.54 6.80
C ASP A 61 -17.98 -0.93 7.08
N GLU A 62 -17.81 -1.83 6.10
CA GLU A 62 -18.25 -3.23 6.21
C GLU A 62 -17.28 -4.17 6.94
N GLU A 63 -15.98 -3.88 7.07
CA GLU A 63 -15.01 -4.90 7.54
C GLU A 63 -13.83 -4.39 8.39
N ARG A 64 -13.87 -3.19 8.98
CA ARG A 64 -12.70 -2.56 9.67
C ARG A 64 -11.44 -2.48 8.79
N ARG A 65 -11.56 -2.71 7.49
CA ARG A 65 -10.46 -2.64 6.53
C ARG A 65 -10.30 -1.20 6.07
N ARG A 66 -9.05 -0.82 5.80
CA ARG A 66 -8.72 0.49 5.23
C ARG A 66 -8.38 0.29 3.76
N ALA A 67 -9.19 0.89 2.90
CA ALA A 67 -8.94 1.04 1.48
C ALA A 67 -7.84 2.09 1.29
N ILE A 68 -6.68 1.65 0.82
CA ILE A 68 -5.55 2.51 0.48
C ILE A 68 -5.68 2.92 -0.99
N LYS A 69 -5.67 4.23 -1.25
CA LYS A 69 -5.69 4.84 -2.59
C LYS A 69 -4.52 5.78 -2.76
N ILE A 70 -4.06 5.95 -4.00
CA ILE A 70 -3.08 6.98 -4.34
C ILE A 70 -3.78 8.34 -4.50
N ASN A 71 -3.17 9.39 -3.95
CA ASN A 71 -3.66 10.78 -4.00
C ASN A 71 -2.84 11.58 -5.03
N VAL A 72 -2.73 11.03 -6.25
CA VAL A 72 -2.07 11.66 -7.41
C VAL A 72 -3.09 12.44 -8.23
#